data_AF-A0A7L8GEU4-F1
#
_entry.id   AF-A0A7L8GEU4-F1
#
_cell.length_a   1.000
_cell.length_b   1.000
_cell.length_c   1.000
_cell.angle_alpha   90.00
_cell.angle_beta   90.00
_cell.angle_gamma   90.00
#
_symmetry.space_group_name_H-M   'P 1'
#
loop_
_entity.id
_entity.type
_entity.pdbx_description
1 polymer ?
#
loop_
_entity_poly.entity_id
_entity_poly.type
_entity_poly.pdbx_seq_one_letter_code
_entity_poly.pdbx_strand_id
1 'polypeptide(L)'
;PLMMFMTIMMFIMMNNLFGLMPYIFTSTTHLMITITLSMTMWMSINILMWTKNIKKTLSHMIPENTPMMLAPFMSIIELISNLIRPITLSVRLTANMMAGHMIINLISSTCEKITDMKLMIMIISMQSLIMLLEIMVAMIQAYVFTTLTLL
;
A
#
# COMPACT_ATOMS: atom_id res chain seq x y z
N PRO A 1 2.49 7.97 19.80
CA PRO A 1 2.54 7.95 18.33
C PRO A 1 3.37 6.77 17.78
N LEU A 2 4.68 6.71 18.07
CA LEU A 2 5.57 5.67 17.53
C LEU A 2 5.09 4.23 17.78
N MET A 3 4.59 3.95 18.99
CA MET A 3 4.10 2.61 19.36
C MET A 3 2.86 2.19 18.57
N MET A 4 1.98 3.15 18.25
CA MET A 4 0.81 2.90 17.39
C MET A 4 1.24 2.63 15.94
N PHE A 5 2.25 3.33 15.42
CA PHE A 5 2.76 3.09 14.07
C PHE A 5 3.47 1.74 13.94
N MET A 6 4.23 1.32 14.95
CA MET A 6 4.88 0.00 14.94
C MET A 6 3.85 -1.13 14.96
N THR A 7 2.77 -1.02 15.74
CA THR A 7 1.70 -2.03 15.73
C THR A 7 0.96 -2.07 14.40
N ILE A 8 0.73 -0.92 13.76
CA ILE A 8 0.09 -0.82 12.44
C ILE A 8 0.97 -1.41 11.33
N MET A 9 2.28 -1.11 11.35
CA MET A 9 3.25 -1.69 10.42
C MET A 9 3.22 -3.22 10.51
N MET A 10 3.30 -3.76 11.73
CA MET A 10 3.30 -5.21 11.95
C MET A 10 1.97 -5.84 11.56
N PHE A 11 0.83 -5.17 11.81
CA PHE A 11 -0.48 -5.66 11.40
C PHE A 11 -0.62 -5.78 9.87
N ILE A 12 -0.20 -4.75 9.13
CA ILE A 12 -0.29 -4.74 7.66
C ILE A 12 0.70 -5.75 7.06
N MET A 13 1.91 -5.80 7.59
CA MET A 13 2.93 -6.75 7.16
C MET A 13 2.46 -8.19 7.34
N MET A 14 1.89 -8.53 8.51
CA MET A 14 1.36 -9.88 8.75
C MET A 14 0.20 -10.22 7.80
N ASN A 15 -0.74 -9.30 7.57
CA ASN A 15 -1.85 -9.55 6.65
C ASN A 15 -1.40 -9.75 5.20
N ASN A 16 -0.38 -9.00 4.74
CA ASN A 16 0.18 -9.19 3.40
C ASN A 16 0.94 -10.52 3.29
N LEU A 17 1.70 -10.91 4.33
CA LEU A 17 2.44 -12.18 4.36
C LEU A 17 1.52 -13.41 4.44
N PHE A 18 0.50 -13.39 5.30
CA PHE A 18 -0.53 -14.43 5.32
C PHE A 18 -1.24 -14.53 3.98
N GLY A 19 -1.31 -13.42 3.27
CA GLY A 19 -1.92 -13.37 1.97
C GLY A 19 -1.16 -14.04 0.85
N LEU A 20 0.15 -14.21 0.99
CA LEU A 20 0.99 -14.89 0.00
C LEU A 20 0.99 -16.42 0.20
N MET A 21 0.39 -16.92 1.29
CA MET A 21 0.28 -18.36 1.53
C MET A 21 -0.73 -18.99 0.56
N PRO A 22 -0.39 -20.13 -0.07
CA PRO A 22 -1.30 -20.81 -0.97
C PRO A 22 -2.56 -21.25 -0.23
N TYR A 23 -3.71 -21.17 -0.90
CA TYR A 23 -5.04 -21.55 -0.39
C TYR A 23 -5.65 -20.68 0.71
N ILE A 24 -5.02 -19.57 1.10
CA ILE A 24 -5.63 -18.60 2.02
C ILE A 24 -6.28 -17.49 1.20
N PHE A 25 -7.59 -17.32 1.35
CA PHE A 25 -8.29 -16.18 0.76
C PHE A 25 -7.86 -14.90 1.48
N THR A 26 -7.23 -14.00 0.75
CA THR A 26 -6.72 -12.74 1.27
C THR A 26 -7.86 -11.74 1.51
N SER A 27 -8.01 -11.27 2.75
CA SER A 27 -8.86 -10.09 3.02
C SER A 27 -8.32 -8.82 2.36
N THR A 28 -7.02 -8.75 2.05
CA THR A 28 -6.35 -7.58 1.44
C THR A 28 -6.52 -7.45 -0.08
N THR A 29 -7.03 -8.47 -0.78
CA THR A 29 -7.35 -8.36 -2.22
C THR A 29 -8.64 -7.59 -2.45
N HIS A 30 -9.57 -7.61 -1.49
CA HIS A 30 -10.77 -6.78 -1.56
C HIS A 30 -10.42 -5.32 -1.30
N LEU A 31 -10.60 -4.49 -2.33
CA LEU A 31 -10.39 -3.04 -2.27
C LEU A 31 -11.15 -2.36 -1.12
N MET A 32 -12.32 -2.88 -0.76
CA MET A 32 -13.12 -2.33 0.34
C MET A 32 -12.40 -2.41 1.71
N ILE A 33 -11.66 -3.48 1.97
CA ILE A 33 -10.97 -3.69 3.25
C ILE A 33 -9.71 -2.82 3.33
N THR A 34 -8.98 -2.67 2.22
CA THR A 34 -7.77 -1.83 2.19
C THR A 34 -8.08 -0.34 2.16
N ILE A 35 -9.16 0.09 1.49
CA ILE A 35 -9.64 1.48 1.54
C ILE A 35 -10.14 1.84 2.93
N THR A 36 -10.91 0.97 3.59
CA THR A 36 -11.40 1.25 4.96
C THR A 36 -10.23 1.36 5.95
N LEU A 37 -9.22 0.50 5.83
CA LEU A 37 -8.00 0.61 6.63
C LEU A 37 -7.20 1.89 6.31
N SER A 38 -7.01 2.25 5.04
CA SER A 38 -6.23 3.45 4.69
C SER A 38 -6.95 4.75 5.07
N MET A 39 -8.27 4.82 4.89
CA MET A 39 -9.05 6.01 5.24
C MET A 39 -9.15 6.23 6.74
N THR A 40 -9.35 5.16 7.53
CA THR A 40 -9.40 5.28 8.99
C THR A 40 -8.06 5.77 9.56
N MET A 41 -6.94 5.25 9.05
CA MET A 41 -5.61 5.72 9.43
C MET A 41 -5.38 7.18 9.07
N TRP A 42 -5.72 7.58 7.85
CA TRP A 42 -5.59 8.97 7.41
C TRP A 42 -6.43 9.94 8.24
N MET A 43 -7.70 9.61 8.49
CA MET A 43 -8.58 10.41 9.34
C MET A 43 -8.02 10.56 10.75
N SER A 44 -7.51 9.48 11.35
CA SER A 44 -6.97 9.51 12.72
C SER A 44 -5.79 10.49 12.86
N ILE A 45 -4.92 10.56 11.84
CA ILE A 45 -3.74 11.44 11.83
C ILE A 45 -4.15 12.88 11.61
N ASN A 46 -5.06 13.16 10.67
CA ASN A 46 -5.54 14.51 10.44
C ASN A 46 -6.28 15.10 11.65
N ILE A 47 -7.11 14.29 12.31
CA ILE A 47 -7.78 14.71 13.55
C ILE A 47 -6.74 15.00 14.65
N LEU A 48 -5.69 14.17 14.79
CA LEU A 48 -4.59 14.44 15.72
C LEU A 48 -3.81 15.73 15.36
N MET A 49 -3.63 16.01 14.07
CA MET A 49 -2.95 17.20 13.58
C MET A 49 -3.76 18.47 13.89
N TRP A 50 -5.06 18.43 13.60
CA TRP A 50 -5.99 19.53 13.87
C TRP A 50 -6.12 19.79 15.37
N THR A 51 -6.23 18.75 16.20
CA THR A 51 -6.37 18.91 17.66
C THR A 51 -5.10 19.45 18.33
N LYS A 52 -3.89 19.10 17.84
CA LYS A 52 -2.64 19.53 18.47
C LYS A 52 -2.23 20.96 18.13
N ASN A 53 -2.41 21.42 16.90
CA ASN A 53 -2.13 22.81 16.50
C ASN A 53 -2.77 23.15 15.15
N ILE A 54 -3.97 23.74 15.17
CA ILE A 54 -4.70 24.22 13.97
C ILE A 54 -3.86 25.24 13.19
N LYS A 55 -3.18 26.17 13.86
CA LYS A 55 -2.37 27.20 13.20
C LYS A 55 -1.13 26.63 12.48
N LYS A 56 -0.51 25.59 13.05
CA LYS A 56 0.72 24.99 12.51
C LYS A 56 0.43 23.99 11.37
N THR A 57 -0.76 23.40 11.38
CA THR A 57 -1.25 22.57 10.27
C THR A 57 -1.67 23.41 9.07
N LEU A 58 -2.37 24.52 9.30
CA LEU A 58 -2.69 25.51 8.26
C LEU A 58 -1.44 26.20 7.70
N SER A 59 -0.44 26.53 8.53
CA SER A 59 0.81 27.11 8.04
C SER A 59 1.63 26.13 7.21
N HIS A 60 1.57 24.83 7.47
CA HIS A 60 2.24 23.83 6.64
C HIS A 60 1.60 23.65 5.25
N MET A 61 0.32 24.05 5.09
CA MET A 61 -0.35 24.03 3.78
C MET A 61 0.13 25.14 2.82
N ILE A 62 0.95 26.08 3.31
CA ILE A 62 1.49 27.18 2.52
C ILE A 62 3.01 27.13 2.71
N PRO A 63 3.80 26.77 1.68
CA PRO A 63 5.25 26.83 1.78
C PRO A 63 5.68 28.26 2.12
N GLU A 64 6.58 28.43 3.09
CA GLU A 64 6.93 29.75 3.68
C GLU A 64 7.52 30.79 2.70
N ASN A 65 7.69 30.44 1.42
CA ASN A 65 8.23 31.32 0.38
C ASN A 65 7.31 31.55 -0.84
N THR A 66 6.02 31.19 -0.78
CA THR A 66 5.12 31.40 -1.94
C THR A 66 4.65 32.86 -2.04
N PRO A 67 4.72 33.50 -3.23
CA PRO A 67 4.17 34.83 -3.42
C PRO A 67 2.66 34.84 -3.15
N MET A 68 2.17 35.87 -2.46
CA MET A 68 0.79 36.00 -1.94
C MET A 68 -0.30 35.72 -2.98
N MET A 69 -0.01 35.94 -4.27
CA MET A 69 -0.95 35.73 -5.37
C MET A 69 -1.11 34.25 -5.78
N LEU A 70 -0.08 33.41 -5.58
CA LEU A 70 -0.10 31.96 -5.88
C LEU A 70 -0.34 31.11 -4.62
N ALA A 71 -0.19 31.68 -3.44
CA ALA A 71 -0.44 31.01 -2.15
C ALA A 71 -1.81 30.29 -2.06
N PRO A 72 -2.96 30.89 -2.48
CA PRO A 72 -4.25 30.18 -2.40
C PRO A 72 -4.36 29.03 -3.41
N PHE A 73 -3.64 29.09 -4.53
CA PHE A 73 -3.66 28.01 -5.50
C PHE A 73 -2.83 26.81 -5.02
N MET A 74 -1.67 27.05 -4.40
CA MET A 74 -0.86 25.98 -3.82
C MET A 74 -1.53 25.30 -2.63
N SER A 75 -2.23 26.03 -1.77
CA SER A 75 -2.94 25.41 -0.63
C SER A 75 -4.07 24.47 -1.08
N ILE A 76 -4.76 24.79 -2.18
CA ILE A 76 -5.75 23.90 -2.80
C ILE A 76 -5.09 22.63 -3.34
N ILE A 77 -3.92 22.76 -4.00
CA ILE A 77 -3.18 21.60 -4.52
C ILE A 77 -2.70 20.71 -3.37
N GLU A 78 -2.19 21.29 -2.28
CA GLU A 78 -1.75 20.56 -1.08
C GLU A 78 -2.93 19.85 -0.37
N LEU A 79 -4.12 20.48 -0.36
CA LEU A 79 -5.36 19.86 0.12
C LEU A 79 -5.74 18.62 -0.71
N ILE A 80 -5.68 18.76 -2.04
CA ILE A 80 -5.99 17.67 -2.97
C ILE A 80 -4.95 16.54 -2.84
N SER A 81 -3.66 16.87 -2.76
CA SER A 81 -2.59 15.88 -2.61
C SER A 81 -2.73 15.09 -1.29
N ASN A 82 -3.09 15.77 -0.20
CA ASN A 82 -3.35 15.13 1.08
C ASN A 82 -4.55 14.17 1.04
N LEU A 83 -5.61 14.48 0.27
CA LEU A 83 -6.76 13.59 0.10
C LEU A 83 -6.47 12.38 -0.80
N ILE A 84 -5.61 12.54 -1.81
CA ILE A 84 -5.27 11.47 -2.76
C ILE A 84 -4.29 10.45 -2.17
N ARG A 85 -3.44 10.85 -1.20
CA ARG A 85 -2.48 9.96 -0.52
C ARG A 85 -3.08 8.63 -0.01
N PRO A 86 -4.13 8.59 0.83
CA PRO A 86 -4.68 7.33 1.34
C PRO A 86 -5.30 6.46 0.25
N ILE A 87 -5.82 7.06 -0.82
CA ILE A 87 -6.43 6.37 -1.96
C ILE A 87 -5.35 5.70 -2.81
N THR A 88 -4.29 6.44 -3.16
CA THR A 88 -3.20 5.88 -3.97
C THR A 88 -2.47 4.75 -3.25
N LEU A 89 -2.40 4.80 -1.93
CA LEU A 89 -1.72 3.79 -1.13
C LEU A 89 -2.54 2.49 -0.98
N SER A 90 -3.86 2.58 -0.76
CA SER A 90 -4.74 1.40 -0.73
C SER A 90 -4.83 0.71 -2.10
N VAL A 91 -4.90 1.50 -3.19
CA VAL A 91 -4.88 0.96 -4.56
C VAL A 91 -3.55 0.25 -4.83
N ARG A 92 -2.42 0.79 -4.36
CA ARG A 92 -1.13 0.11 -4.51
C ARG A 92 -1.12 -1.24 -3.80
N LEU A 93 -1.70 -1.34 -2.59
CA LEU A 93 -1.71 -2.59 -1.79
C LEU A 93 -2.54 -3.66 -2.47
N THR A 94 -3.72 -3.27 -2.95
CA THR A 94 -4.63 -4.19 -3.63
C THR A 94 -4.11 -4.64 -4.98
N ALA A 95 -3.59 -3.71 -5.79
CA ALA A 95 -3.06 -4.03 -7.11
C ALA A 95 -1.90 -5.02 -7.02
N ASN A 96 -0.96 -4.82 -6.10
CA ASN A 96 0.18 -5.72 -5.95
C ASN A 96 -0.24 -7.12 -5.48
N MET A 97 -1.14 -7.21 -4.50
CA MET A 97 -1.64 -8.51 -4.01
C MET A 97 -2.54 -9.22 -5.04
N MET A 98 -3.38 -8.48 -5.79
CA MET A 98 -4.28 -9.07 -6.79
C MET A 98 -3.53 -9.50 -8.06
N ALA A 99 -2.60 -8.68 -8.54
CA ALA A 99 -1.82 -8.99 -9.73
C ALA A 99 -0.92 -10.20 -9.51
N GLY A 100 -0.26 -10.27 -8.35
CA GLY A 100 0.63 -11.39 -8.02
C GLY A 100 -0.11 -12.74 -8.00
N HIS A 101 -1.21 -12.80 -7.25
CA HIS A 101 -2.08 -13.98 -7.22
C HIS A 101 -2.63 -14.37 -8.61
N MET A 102 -3.05 -13.39 -9.43
CA MET A 102 -3.50 -13.69 -10.79
C MET A 102 -2.38 -14.27 -11.66
N ILE A 103 -1.16 -13.71 -11.59
CA ILE A 103 -0.01 -14.18 -12.37
C ILE A 103 0.36 -15.60 -11.96
N ILE A 104 0.42 -15.89 -10.66
CA ILE A 104 0.73 -17.23 -10.14
C ILE A 104 -0.31 -18.26 -10.61
N ASN A 105 -1.60 -17.92 -10.55
CA ASN A 105 -2.69 -18.80 -11.00
C ASN A 105 -2.68 -19.03 -12.52
N LEU A 106 -2.34 -18.02 -13.30
CA LEU A 106 -2.21 -18.18 -14.76
C LEU A 106 -1.04 -19.11 -15.09
N ILE A 107 0.12 -18.90 -14.47
CA ILE A 107 1.30 -19.73 -14.69
C ILE A 107 1.05 -21.18 -14.26
N SER A 108 0.43 -21.40 -13.10
CA SER A 108 0.11 -22.77 -12.64
C SER A 108 -0.86 -23.49 -13.59
N SER A 109 -1.90 -22.80 -14.09
CA SER A 109 -2.86 -23.37 -15.04
C SER A 109 -2.23 -23.72 -16.40
N THR A 110 -1.19 -22.98 -16.81
CA THR A 110 -0.42 -23.32 -18.01
C THR A 110 0.51 -24.51 -17.76
N CYS A 111 1.08 -24.61 -16.56
CA CYS A 111 1.95 -25.71 -16.15
C CYS A 111 1.22 -27.05 -16.19
N GLU A 112 -0.04 -27.11 -15.77
CA GLU A 112 -0.87 -28.34 -15.81
C GLU A 112 -1.09 -28.88 -17.23
N LYS A 113 -1.05 -28.02 -18.26
CA LYS A 113 -1.30 -28.41 -19.66
C LYS A 113 -0.06 -28.91 -20.38
N ILE A 114 1.12 -28.72 -19.80
CA ILE A 114 2.40 -29.03 -20.44
C ILE A 114 2.81 -30.45 -20.08
N THR A 115 3.05 -31.27 -21.11
CA THR A 115 3.51 -32.66 -20.94
C THR A 115 5.03 -32.79 -20.91
N ASP A 116 5.76 -31.77 -21.37
CA ASP A 116 7.22 -31.79 -21.45
C ASP A 116 7.89 -31.49 -20.11
N MET A 117 8.57 -32.50 -19.54
CA MET A 117 9.22 -32.42 -18.22
C MET A 117 10.26 -31.30 -18.10
N LYS A 118 11.05 -31.03 -19.15
CA LYS A 118 12.04 -29.93 -19.14
C LYS A 118 11.37 -28.57 -19.03
N LEU A 119 10.25 -28.37 -19.74
CA LEU A 119 9.55 -27.11 -19.78
C LEU A 119 8.77 -26.88 -18.46
N MET A 120 8.27 -27.95 -17.86
CA MET A 120 7.66 -27.94 -16.53
C MET A 120 8.64 -27.46 -15.44
N ILE A 121 9.86 -28.01 -15.39
CA ILE A 121 10.89 -27.60 -14.42
C ILE A 121 11.24 -26.12 -14.57
N MET A 122 11.37 -25.63 -15.81
CA MET A 122 11.64 -24.23 -16.10
C MET A 122 10.53 -23.32 -15.57
N ILE A 123 9.26 -23.66 -15.80
CA ILE A 123 8.12 -22.86 -15.34
C ILE A 123 8.02 -22.84 -13.81
N ILE A 124 8.22 -23.99 -13.16
CA ILE A 124 8.24 -24.07 -11.69
C ILE A 124 9.36 -23.18 -11.12
N SER A 125 10.54 -23.15 -11.77
CA SER A 125 11.64 -22.28 -11.35
C SER A 125 11.34 -20.79 -11.51
N MET A 126 10.58 -20.41 -12.55
CA MET A 126 10.11 -19.03 -12.72
C MET A 126 9.04 -18.66 -11.69
N GLN A 127 8.13 -19.58 -11.37
CA GLN A 127 7.08 -19.37 -10.38
C GLN A 127 7.64 -19.15 -8.97
N SER A 128 8.68 -19.90 -8.57
CA SER A 128 9.34 -19.69 -7.28
C SER A 128 10.06 -18.34 -7.20
N LEU A 129 10.62 -17.87 -8.31
CA LEU A 129 11.24 -16.55 -8.44
C LEU A 129 10.22 -15.40 -8.30
N ILE A 130 9.05 -15.55 -8.93
CA ILE A 130 7.94 -14.59 -8.80
C ILE A 130 7.43 -14.53 -7.35
N MET A 131 7.29 -15.68 -6.68
CA MET A 131 6.92 -15.73 -5.26
C MET A 131 7.90 -14.98 -4.36
N LEU A 132 9.21 -15.13 -4.60
CA LEU A 132 10.24 -14.38 -3.87
C LEU A 132 10.09 -12.87 -4.09
N LEU A 133 9.82 -12.45 -5.32
CA LEU A 133 9.62 -11.05 -5.66
C LEU A 133 8.39 -10.47 -4.94
N GLU A 134 7.27 -11.18 -4.90
CA GLU A 134 6.07 -10.71 -4.22
C GLU A 134 6.24 -10.56 -2.71
N ILE A 135 7.00 -11.46 -2.07
CA ILE A 135 7.36 -11.32 -0.65
C ILE A 135 8.15 -10.03 -0.41
N MET A 136 9.12 -9.72 -1.28
CA MET A 136 9.90 -8.48 -1.17
C MET A 136 9.03 -7.24 -1.37
N VAL A 137 8.14 -7.26 -2.37
CA VAL A 137 7.20 -6.16 -2.64
C VAL A 137 6.26 -5.93 -1.46
N ALA A 138 5.72 -7.00 -0.86
CA ALA A 138 4.83 -6.92 0.29
C ALA A 138 5.51 -6.26 1.51
N MET A 139 6.79 -6.58 1.76
CA MET A 139 7.57 -5.99 2.85
C MET A 139 7.87 -4.50 2.60
N ILE A 140 8.34 -4.17 1.40
CA ILE A 140 8.63 -2.78 1.00
C ILE A 140 7.36 -1.92 1.09
N GLN A 141 6.22 -2.49 0.71
CA GLN A 141 4.97 -1.76 0.69
C GLN A 141 4.43 -1.43 2.09
N ALA A 142 4.58 -2.34 3.06
CA ALA A 142 4.27 -2.05 4.45
C ALA A 142 5.18 -0.93 5.02
N TYR A 143 6.46 -0.93 4.63
CA TYR A 143 7.40 0.13 5.01
C TYR A 143 7.08 1.49 4.38
N VAL A 144 6.76 1.52 3.08
CA VAL A 144 6.37 2.76 2.39
C VAL A 144 5.06 3.29 2.95
N PHE A 145 4.11 2.42 3.34
CA PHE A 145 2.86 2.85 4.00
C PHE A 145 3.13 3.63 5.28
N THR A 146 3.95 3.08 6.17
CA THR A 146 4.17 3.67 7.49
C THR A 146 4.98 4.96 7.39
N THR A 147 5.99 5.00 6.52
CA THR A 147 6.79 6.21 6.29
C THR A 147 5.98 7.36 5.66
N LEU A 148 5.11 7.09 4.67
CA LEU A 148 4.26 8.13 4.08
C LEU A 148 3.15 8.63 5.02
N THR A 149 2.72 7.82 5.99
CA THR A 149 1.79 8.29 7.03
C THR A 149 2.47 9.14 8.10
N LEU A 150 3.79 9.03 8.25
CA LEU A 150 4.56 9.82 9.22
C LEU A 150 4.89 11.23 8.71
N LEU A 151 4.95 11.40 7.38
CA LEU A 151 5.22 12.67 6.68
C LEU A 151 3.92 13.43 6.41
#